data_AF-A0A2X4TYZ7-F1
#
_entry.id   AF-A0A2X4TYZ7-F1
#
_cell.length_a   1.000
_cell.length_b   1.000
_cell.length_c   1.000
_cell.angle_alpha   90.00
_cell.angle_beta   90.00
_cell.angle_gamma   90.00
#
_symmetry.space_group_name_H-M   'P 1'
#
loop_
_entity.id
_entity.type
_entity.pdbx_description
1 polymer ?
#
loop_
_entity_poly.entity_id
_entity_poly.type
_entity_poly.pdbx_seq_one_letter_code
_entity_poly.pdbx_strand_id
1 'polypeptide(L)'
;MTRATGTSEGASATDGDPGGDTTTASPSRQGRPGGATRWVAILSIVLLLATAGFFGFRWWQAEETAALRDDAVTKGREYAVMLGTYDYRTFDDSLAAVTSNSTAEFAAKYEGVAGDLRGLVENGQGTSVARADHAGLERLDGEIATVLVFLDQDVTNAVVPDGRTDATRFLITLKRVDDRWLLDGADAA
;
A
#
# COMPACT_ATOMS: atom_id res chain seq x y z
N MET A 1 15.89 64.66 45.53
CA MET A 1 14.45 64.53 45.24
C MET A 1 13.88 63.53 46.25
N THR A 2 13.47 64.02 47.42
CA THR A 2 12.05 64.26 47.85
C THR A 2 11.41 62.94 48.31
N ARG A 3 11.48 62.60 49.62
CA ARG A 3 10.42 62.71 50.67
C ARG A 3 9.14 61.93 50.31
N ALA A 4 8.46 61.17 51.18
CA ALA A 4 8.42 61.09 52.63
C ALA A 4 7.79 59.76 53.08
N THR A 5 8.13 59.36 54.31
CA THR A 5 7.45 58.41 55.19
C THR A 5 6.06 58.91 55.62
N GLY A 6 5.16 58.00 56.00
CA GLY A 6 3.91 58.33 56.69
C GLY A 6 3.02 57.12 56.97
N THR A 7 3.08 56.62 58.20
CA THR A 7 2.22 55.58 58.80
C THR A 7 1.16 56.25 59.68
N SER A 8 0.01 55.58 59.87
CA SER A 8 -0.96 55.75 60.98
C SER A 8 -1.85 57.02 60.90
N GLU A 9 -3.09 57.11 61.38
CA GLU A 9 -4.05 56.23 62.08
C GLU A 9 -5.32 57.08 62.34
N GLY A 10 -6.49 56.45 62.44
CA GLY A 10 -7.47 56.85 63.47
C GLY A 10 -8.67 57.75 63.10
N ALA A 11 -9.85 57.14 63.28
CA ALA A 11 -11.07 57.64 63.94
C ALA A 11 -11.88 58.78 63.27
N SER A 12 -13.08 58.49 62.74
CA SER A 12 -14.39 58.33 63.42
C SER A 12 -15.14 59.64 63.62
N ALA A 13 -16.35 59.75 63.05
CA ALA A 13 -17.53 60.28 63.71
C ALA A 13 -18.82 60.01 62.90
N THR A 14 -19.67 59.19 63.52
CA THR A 14 -21.12 58.96 63.48
C THR A 14 -21.99 60.18 63.09
N ASP A 15 -23.11 60.00 62.38
CA ASP A 15 -24.47 59.86 62.97
C ASP A 15 -25.61 59.94 61.92
N GLY A 16 -26.71 59.22 62.18
CA GLY A 16 -28.05 59.54 61.65
C GLY A 16 -28.67 58.67 60.54
N ASP A 17 -29.39 57.61 60.93
CA ASP A 17 -30.51 56.98 60.20
C ASP A 17 -31.83 57.50 60.86
N PRO A 18 -32.99 57.71 60.17
CA PRO A 18 -33.83 56.61 59.68
C PRO A 18 -34.66 56.86 58.39
N GLY A 19 -35.00 55.77 57.70
CA GLY A 19 -36.34 55.66 57.06
C GLY A 19 -36.40 55.04 55.68
N GLY A 20 -36.40 53.70 55.63
CA GLY A 20 -37.29 52.86 54.80
C GLY A 20 -37.27 53.03 53.27
N ASP A 21 -36.68 52.05 52.58
CA ASP A 21 -37.41 51.37 51.51
C ASP A 21 -36.91 49.94 51.29
N THR A 22 -37.88 49.04 51.23
CA THR A 22 -37.73 47.59 51.10
C THR A 22 -37.29 47.27 49.68
N THR A 23 -36.04 46.86 49.47
CA THR A 23 -35.63 46.20 48.21
C THR A 23 -35.31 44.73 48.46
N THR A 24 -36.23 43.88 48.01
CA THR A 24 -36.13 42.43 47.96
C THR A 24 -35.03 41.96 47.01
N ALA A 25 -34.15 41.12 47.54
CA ALA A 25 -33.38 40.02 46.95
C ALA A 25 -32.95 40.01 45.46
N SER A 26 -31.69 39.64 45.22
CA SER A 26 -31.39 38.62 44.21
C SER A 26 -30.15 37.79 44.59
N PRO A 27 -30.30 36.50 44.95
CA PRO A 27 -29.19 35.59 44.92
C PRO A 27 -28.81 35.40 43.45
N SER A 28 -27.58 35.75 43.08
CA SER A 28 -27.03 35.39 41.78
C SER A 28 -27.03 33.86 41.67
N ARG A 29 -28.03 33.33 40.97
CA ARG A 29 -28.07 31.92 40.59
C ARG A 29 -26.85 31.67 39.70
N GLN A 30 -25.79 31.12 40.29
CA GLN A 30 -24.75 30.41 39.54
C GLN A 30 -25.42 29.19 38.91
N GLY A 31 -25.92 29.37 37.69
CA GLY A 31 -26.47 28.32 36.87
C GLY A 31 -25.37 27.30 36.60
N ARG A 32 -25.48 26.13 37.22
CA ARG A 32 -24.56 25.00 37.01
C ARG A 32 -24.53 24.68 35.51
N PRO A 33 -23.39 24.77 34.81
CA PRO A 33 -23.29 24.35 33.41
C PRO A 33 -23.19 22.82 33.35
N GLY A 34 -24.24 22.13 33.79
CA GLY A 34 -24.23 20.67 33.98
C GLY A 34 -24.74 19.87 32.78
N GLY A 35 -25.60 20.46 31.94
CA GLY A 35 -26.24 19.78 30.82
C GLY A 35 -25.46 19.87 29.51
N ALA A 36 -25.19 21.10 29.04
CA ALA A 36 -24.53 21.34 27.77
C ALA A 36 -23.10 20.76 27.73
N THR A 37 -22.34 20.90 28.81
CA THR A 37 -20.97 20.36 28.93
C THR A 37 -20.92 18.84 28.82
N ARG A 38 -21.93 18.13 29.37
CA ARG A 38 -22.04 16.67 29.26
C ARG A 38 -22.35 16.23 27.83
N TRP A 39 -23.25 16.94 27.15
CA TRP A 39 -23.56 16.66 25.75
C TRP A 39 -22.39 16.93 24.82
N VAL A 40 -21.64 18.02 25.05
CA VAL A 40 -20.39 18.30 24.32
C VAL A 40 -19.37 17.19 24.56
N ALA A 41 -19.17 16.75 25.80
CA ALA A 41 -18.25 15.66 26.11
C ALA A 41 -18.65 14.33 25.44
N ILE A 42 -19.94 13.97 25.47
CA ILE A 42 -20.45 12.77 24.81
C ILE A 42 -20.25 12.87 23.29
N LEU A 43 -20.59 14.01 22.68
CA LEU A 43 -20.42 14.22 21.24
C LEU A 43 -18.95 14.13 20.82
N SER A 44 -18.05 14.71 21.61
CA SER A 44 -16.60 14.61 21.39
C SER A 44 -16.10 13.16 21.46
N ILE A 45 -16.57 12.37 22.44
CA ILE A 45 -16.21 10.95 22.55
C ILE A 45 -16.73 10.15 21.34
N VAL A 46 -17.98 10.36 20.95
CA VAL A 46 -18.56 9.69 19.78
C VAL A 46 -17.80 10.05 18.51
N LEU A 47 -17.44 11.33 18.33
CA LEU A 47 -16.65 11.78 17.19
C LEU A 47 -15.25 11.16 17.18
N LEU A 48 -14.59 11.07 18.35
CA LEU A 48 -13.28 10.42 18.47
C LEU A 48 -13.35 8.93 18.13
N LEU A 49 -14.35 8.20 18.62
CA LEU A 49 -14.55 6.79 18.31
C LEU A 49 -14.87 6.56 16.84
N ALA A 50 -15.74 7.38 16.25
CA ALA A 50 -16.05 7.31 14.82
C ALA A 50 -14.81 7.56 13.95
N THR A 51 -14.01 8.57 14.33
CA THR A 51 -12.75 8.89 13.63
C THR A 51 -11.74 7.76 13.77
N ALA A 52 -11.52 7.25 14.98
CA ALA A 52 -10.61 6.13 15.22
C ALA A 52 -11.05 4.85 14.47
N GLY A 53 -12.35 4.55 14.46
CA GLY A 53 -12.90 3.43 13.70
C GLY A 53 -12.71 3.60 12.18
N PHE A 54 -12.98 4.79 11.64
CA PHE A 54 -12.79 5.08 10.22
C PHE A 54 -11.31 4.97 9.80
N PHE A 55 -10.39 5.59 10.55
CA PHE A 55 -8.96 5.50 10.28
C PHE A 55 -8.41 4.09 10.47
N GLY A 56 -8.87 3.36 11.49
CA GLY A 56 -8.49 1.96 11.70
C GLY A 56 -8.92 1.06 10.53
N PHE A 57 -10.15 1.22 10.05
CA PHE A 57 -10.63 0.51 8.87
C PHE A 57 -9.85 0.88 7.60
N ARG A 58 -9.61 2.17 7.39
CA ARG A 58 -8.81 2.69 6.26
C ARG A 58 -7.37 2.17 6.27
N TRP A 59 -6.77 2.06 7.46
CA TRP A 59 -5.43 1.50 7.64
C TRP A 59 -5.40 0.02 7.29
N TRP A 60 -6.36 -0.76 7.79
CA TRP A 60 -6.45 -2.19 7.50
C TRP A 60 -6.60 -2.48 6.00
N GLN A 61 -7.46 -1.74 5.30
CA GLN A 61 -7.59 -1.86 3.84
C GLN A 61 -6.31 -1.48 3.09
N ALA A 62 -5.58 -0.47 3.58
CA ALA A 62 -4.31 -0.06 2.98
C ALA A 62 -3.24 -1.15 3.14
N GLU A 63 -3.19 -1.80 4.30
CA GLU A 63 -2.27 -2.91 4.58
C GLU A 63 -2.54 -4.12 3.66
N GLU A 64 -3.80 -4.50 3.51
CA GLU A 64 -4.20 -5.62 2.63
C GLU A 64 -3.83 -5.33 1.17
N THR A 65 -4.07 -4.11 0.71
CA THR A 65 -3.69 -3.69 -0.65
C THR A 65 -2.17 -3.66 -0.84
N ALA A 66 -1.41 -3.23 0.17
CA ALA A 66 0.05 -3.23 0.14
C ALA A 66 0.61 -4.66 0.07
N ALA A 67 0.08 -5.58 0.87
CA ALA A 67 0.45 -6.99 0.82
C ALA A 67 0.17 -7.62 -0.54
N LEU A 68 -1.00 -7.37 -1.12
CA LEU A 68 -1.36 -7.85 -2.47
C LEU A 68 -0.42 -7.30 -3.55
N ARG A 69 -0.03 -6.02 -3.43
CA ARG A 69 0.92 -5.40 -4.35
C ARG A 69 2.29 -6.05 -4.29
N ASP A 70 2.83 -6.25 -3.09
CA ASP A 70 4.18 -6.81 -2.90
C ASP A 70 4.25 -8.27 -3.36
N ASP A 71 3.20 -9.04 -3.10
CA ASP A 71 3.05 -10.41 -3.58
C ASP A 71 2.96 -10.47 -5.12
N ALA A 72 2.12 -9.62 -5.72
CA ALA A 72 2.02 -9.53 -7.18
C ALA A 72 3.35 -9.15 -7.84
N VAL A 73 4.08 -8.15 -7.32
CA VAL A 73 5.39 -7.76 -7.86
C VAL A 73 6.41 -8.90 -7.73
N THR A 74 6.39 -9.61 -6.60
CA THR A 74 7.26 -10.77 -6.38
C THR A 74 6.97 -11.88 -7.38
N LYS A 75 5.70 -12.23 -7.58
CA LYS A 75 5.27 -13.25 -8.54
C LYS A 75 5.53 -12.84 -9.98
N GLY A 76 5.30 -11.58 -10.33
CA GLY A 76 5.60 -11.04 -11.65
C GLY A 76 7.09 -11.19 -12.00
N ARG A 77 7.98 -10.87 -11.04
CA ARG A 77 9.43 -11.08 -11.18
C ARG A 77 9.77 -12.56 -11.37
N GLU A 78 9.23 -13.44 -10.52
CA GLU A 78 9.46 -14.89 -10.61
C GLU A 78 9.03 -15.43 -11.98
N TYR A 79 7.86 -15.03 -12.47
CA TYR A 79 7.34 -15.49 -13.75
C TYR A 79 8.07 -14.91 -14.95
N ALA A 80 8.54 -13.67 -14.89
CA ALA A 80 9.43 -13.12 -15.91
C ALA A 80 10.74 -13.91 -16.01
N VAL A 81 11.35 -14.25 -14.87
CA VAL A 81 12.58 -15.07 -14.83
C VAL A 81 12.31 -16.47 -15.36
N MET A 82 11.18 -17.08 -14.98
CA MET A 82 10.75 -18.39 -15.47
C MET A 82 10.56 -18.41 -16.99
N LEU A 83 9.93 -17.37 -17.56
CA LEU A 83 9.76 -17.21 -19.01
C LEU A 83 11.10 -16.99 -19.73
N GLY A 84 11.99 -16.19 -19.13
CA GLY A 84 13.27 -15.83 -19.72
C GLY A 84 14.37 -16.88 -19.57
N THR A 85 14.14 -17.94 -18.78
CA THR A 85 15.14 -18.97 -18.50
C THR A 85 14.79 -20.27 -19.20
N TYR A 86 15.67 -20.74 -20.08
CA TYR A 86 15.49 -22.02 -20.77
C TYR A 86 16.82 -22.67 -21.14
N ASP A 87 16.76 -23.96 -21.38
CA ASP A 87 17.89 -24.74 -21.86
C ASP A 87 17.39 -25.70 -22.95
N TYR A 88 18.06 -25.72 -24.10
CA TYR A 88 17.69 -26.60 -25.21
C TYR A 88 17.66 -28.09 -24.83
N ARG A 89 18.42 -28.51 -23.81
CA ARG A 89 18.49 -29.91 -23.35
C ARG A 89 17.28 -30.31 -22.51
N THR A 90 16.63 -29.33 -21.88
CA THR A 90 15.51 -29.52 -20.94
C THR A 90 14.38 -28.54 -21.25
N PHE A 91 14.15 -28.27 -22.55
CA PHE A 91 13.17 -27.27 -22.97
C PHE A 91 11.74 -27.62 -22.51
N ASP A 92 11.41 -28.91 -22.43
CA ASP A 92 10.14 -29.42 -21.91
C ASP A 92 9.91 -29.02 -20.46
N ASP A 93 10.97 -29.03 -19.65
CA ASP A 93 10.89 -28.65 -18.23
C ASP A 93 10.59 -27.17 -18.10
N SER A 94 11.23 -26.32 -18.92
CA SER A 94 10.92 -24.88 -19.01
C SER A 94 9.48 -24.65 -19.47
N LEU A 95 9.01 -25.39 -20.48
CA LEU A 95 7.64 -25.31 -20.95
C LEU A 95 6.64 -25.70 -19.84
N ALA A 96 6.86 -26.82 -19.17
CA ALA A 96 6.03 -27.30 -18.09
C ALA A 96 6.02 -26.34 -16.88
N ALA A 97 7.15 -25.72 -16.56
CA ALA A 97 7.24 -24.72 -15.49
C ALA A 97 6.32 -23.53 -15.80
N VAL A 98 6.37 -23.01 -17.02
CA VAL A 98 5.50 -21.89 -17.44
C VAL A 98 4.03 -22.31 -17.43
N THR A 99 3.67 -23.41 -18.08
CA THR A 99 2.25 -23.82 -18.21
C THR A 99 1.61 -24.18 -16.88
N SER A 100 2.34 -24.83 -15.96
CA SER A 100 1.84 -25.18 -14.63
C SER A 100 1.64 -23.98 -13.68
N ASN A 101 2.21 -22.83 -14.02
CA ASN A 101 2.06 -21.57 -13.29
C ASN A 101 1.20 -20.54 -14.03
N SER A 102 0.52 -20.96 -15.10
CA SER A 102 -0.27 -20.10 -15.96
C SER A 102 -1.77 -20.35 -15.84
N THR A 103 -2.58 -19.39 -16.28
CA THR A 103 -3.99 -19.64 -16.57
C THR A 103 -4.13 -20.62 -17.74
N ALA A 104 -5.23 -21.35 -17.80
CA ALA A 104 -5.43 -22.36 -18.85
C ALA A 104 -5.35 -21.77 -20.27
N GLU A 105 -5.84 -20.54 -20.45
CA GLU A 105 -5.78 -19.83 -21.73
C GLU A 105 -4.35 -19.44 -22.11
N PHE A 106 -3.60 -18.86 -21.17
CA PHE A 106 -2.20 -18.51 -21.42
C PHE A 106 -1.32 -19.74 -21.65
N ALA A 107 -1.53 -20.81 -20.87
CA ALA A 107 -0.82 -22.07 -21.05
C ALA A 107 -1.01 -22.63 -22.46
N ALA A 108 -2.25 -22.71 -22.96
CA ALA A 108 -2.54 -23.21 -24.30
C ALA A 108 -1.89 -22.34 -25.41
N LYS A 109 -1.92 -21.01 -25.25
CA LYS A 109 -1.24 -20.09 -26.18
C LYS A 109 0.27 -20.31 -26.18
N TYR A 110 0.86 -20.43 -24.99
CA TYR A 110 2.30 -20.60 -24.82
C TYR A 110 2.78 -21.95 -25.39
N GLU A 111 2.04 -23.03 -25.18
CA GLU A 111 2.33 -24.36 -25.76
C GLU A 111 2.38 -24.32 -27.29
N GLY A 112 1.42 -23.63 -27.91
CA GLY A 112 1.40 -23.46 -29.37
C GLY A 112 2.66 -22.78 -29.90
N VAL A 113 3.07 -21.67 -29.27
CA VAL A 113 4.27 -20.92 -29.67
C VAL A 113 5.56 -21.68 -29.35
N ALA A 114 5.63 -22.32 -28.18
CA ALA A 114 6.80 -23.08 -27.75
C ALA A 114 7.06 -24.29 -28.64
N GLY A 115 6.00 -24.92 -29.17
CA GLY A 115 6.12 -26.01 -30.14
C GLY A 115 6.90 -25.59 -31.40
N ASP A 116 6.60 -24.40 -31.93
CA ASP A 116 7.28 -23.86 -33.10
C ASP A 116 8.74 -23.45 -32.79
N LEU A 117 9.00 -22.92 -31.59
CA LEU A 117 10.32 -22.44 -31.19
C LEU A 117 11.30 -23.55 -30.79
N ARG A 118 10.79 -24.70 -30.32
CA ARG A 118 11.59 -25.85 -29.85
C ARG A 118 12.71 -26.20 -30.82
N GLY A 119 12.37 -26.43 -32.09
CA GLY A 119 13.36 -26.84 -33.09
C GLY A 119 14.43 -25.78 -33.34
N LEU A 120 14.09 -24.50 -33.21
CA LEU A 120 15.08 -23.42 -33.34
C LEU A 120 16.04 -23.38 -32.15
N VAL A 121 15.52 -23.56 -30.93
CA VAL A 121 16.32 -23.58 -29.70
C VAL A 121 17.23 -24.80 -29.66
N GLU A 122 16.73 -25.99 -30.02
CA GLU A 122 17.49 -27.24 -30.10
C GLU A 122 18.61 -27.17 -31.15
N ASN A 123 18.30 -26.74 -32.37
CA ASN A 123 19.30 -26.63 -33.44
C ASN A 123 20.35 -25.56 -33.16
N GLY A 124 19.96 -24.45 -32.53
CA GLY A 124 20.86 -23.38 -32.13
C GLY A 124 21.66 -23.69 -30.86
N GLN A 125 21.37 -24.79 -30.16
CA GLN A 125 21.90 -25.09 -28.82
C GLN A 125 21.70 -23.91 -27.85
N GLY A 126 20.52 -23.30 -27.90
CA GLY A 126 20.19 -22.10 -27.16
C GLY A 126 20.01 -22.37 -25.67
N THR A 127 20.68 -21.57 -24.84
CA THR A 127 20.45 -21.51 -23.40
C THR A 127 20.28 -20.06 -22.99
N SER A 128 19.38 -19.79 -22.06
CA SER A 128 19.20 -18.47 -21.48
C SER A 128 19.01 -18.57 -19.96
N VAL A 129 19.70 -17.71 -19.22
CA VAL A 129 19.51 -17.54 -17.78
C VAL A 129 19.08 -16.10 -17.53
N ALA A 130 17.87 -15.92 -16.99
CA ALA A 130 17.30 -14.61 -16.74
C ALA A 130 17.49 -14.16 -15.28
N ARG A 131 17.65 -12.86 -15.09
CA ARG A 131 17.62 -12.18 -13.78
C ARG A 131 16.77 -10.93 -13.89
N ALA A 132 16.06 -10.61 -12.82
CA ALA A 132 15.18 -9.45 -12.76
C ALA A 132 15.43 -8.67 -11.47
N ASP A 133 16.38 -7.74 -11.53
CA ASP A 133 16.77 -6.93 -10.37
C ASP A 133 15.77 -5.82 -10.05
N HIS A 134 14.96 -5.43 -11.05
CA HIS A 134 13.98 -4.36 -10.94
C HIS A 134 12.62 -4.78 -11.49
N ALA A 135 11.58 -4.54 -10.69
CA ALA A 135 10.19 -4.72 -11.08
C ALA A 135 9.32 -3.68 -10.38
N GLY A 136 8.20 -3.33 -11.01
CA GLY A 136 7.25 -2.35 -10.48
C GLY A 136 5.83 -2.69 -10.89
N LEU A 137 4.88 -2.46 -9.98
CA LEU A 137 3.46 -2.60 -10.27
C LEU A 137 3.01 -1.45 -11.19
N GLU A 138 2.44 -1.79 -12.33
CA GLU A 138 1.75 -0.84 -13.22
C GLU A 138 0.28 -0.69 -12.80
N ARG A 139 -0.41 -1.82 -12.58
CA ARG A 139 -1.84 -1.87 -12.27
C ARG A 139 -2.14 -2.99 -11.29
N LEU A 140 -3.10 -2.77 -10.38
CA LEU A 140 -3.69 -3.79 -9.51
C LEU A 140 -5.17 -3.46 -9.28
N ASP A 141 -6.06 -4.44 -9.47
CA ASP A 141 -7.50 -4.31 -9.17
C ASP A 141 -8.04 -5.42 -8.24
N GLY A 142 -7.16 -6.07 -7.48
CA GLY A 142 -7.49 -7.11 -6.50
C GLY A 142 -7.49 -8.54 -7.06
N GLU A 143 -7.83 -8.71 -8.35
CA GLU A 143 -7.78 -10.00 -9.04
C GLU A 143 -6.77 -10.02 -10.19
N ILE A 144 -6.54 -8.88 -10.84
CA ILE A 144 -5.57 -8.72 -11.92
C ILE A 144 -4.47 -7.76 -11.49
N ALA A 145 -3.23 -8.14 -11.78
CA ALA A 145 -2.07 -7.28 -11.60
C ALA A 145 -1.24 -7.24 -12.88
N THR A 146 -0.73 -6.08 -13.25
CA THR A 146 0.26 -5.93 -14.31
C THR A 146 1.55 -5.41 -13.70
N VAL A 147 2.64 -6.12 -13.91
CA VAL A 147 3.96 -5.83 -13.34
C VAL A 147 4.93 -5.59 -14.48
N LEU A 148 5.52 -4.40 -14.51
CA LEU A 148 6.66 -4.11 -15.38
C LEU A 148 7.92 -4.71 -14.76
N VAL A 149 8.61 -5.58 -15.50
CA VAL A 149 9.84 -6.24 -15.07
C VAL A 149 10.97 -5.89 -16.04
N PHE A 150 12.12 -5.52 -15.49
CA PHE A 150 13.36 -5.33 -16.24
C PHE A 150 14.14 -6.63 -16.14
N LEU A 151 14.36 -7.28 -17.28
CA LEU A 151 14.90 -8.63 -17.35
C LEU A 151 16.23 -8.60 -18.10
N ASP A 152 17.28 -9.02 -17.43
CA ASP A 152 18.59 -9.27 -18.05
C ASP A 152 18.71 -10.76 -18.32
N GLN A 153 19.04 -11.12 -19.57
CA GLN A 153 19.11 -12.50 -20.02
C GLN A 153 20.51 -12.80 -20.55
N ASP A 154 21.21 -13.70 -19.87
CA ASP A 154 22.48 -14.24 -20.36
C ASP A 154 22.17 -15.35 -21.35
N VAL A 155 22.37 -15.08 -22.64
CA VAL A 155 22.06 -15.99 -23.76
C VAL A 155 23.36 -16.55 -24.33
N THR A 156 23.40 -17.87 -24.50
CA THR A 156 24.48 -18.60 -25.20
C THR A 156 23.86 -19.51 -26.25
N ASN A 157 24.52 -19.62 -27.41
CA ASN A 157 24.11 -20.52 -28.48
C ASN A 157 25.33 -20.86 -29.38
N ALA A 158 25.13 -21.72 -30.38
CA ALA A 158 26.20 -22.17 -31.28
C ALA A 158 26.88 -21.04 -32.09
N VAL A 159 26.20 -19.91 -32.29
CA VAL A 159 26.74 -18.74 -33.03
C VAL A 159 27.42 -17.74 -32.08
N VAL A 160 27.00 -17.69 -30.81
CA VAL A 160 27.52 -16.78 -29.77
C VAL A 160 28.01 -17.63 -28.59
N PRO A 161 29.16 -18.33 -28.73
CA PRO A 161 29.62 -19.31 -27.74
C PRO A 161 30.11 -18.68 -26.43
N ASP A 162 30.63 -17.45 -26.49
CA ASP A 162 31.06 -16.69 -25.30
C ASP A 162 29.88 -16.04 -24.54
N GLY A 163 28.66 -16.17 -25.09
CA GLY A 163 27.43 -15.59 -24.56
C GLY A 163 27.29 -14.08 -24.78
N ARG A 164 26.09 -13.57 -24.53
CA ARG A 164 25.78 -12.14 -24.46
C ARG A 164 24.68 -11.89 -23.45
N THR A 165 24.65 -10.69 -22.87
CA THR A 165 23.53 -10.27 -22.01
C THR A 165 22.59 -9.38 -22.80
N ASP A 166 21.33 -9.81 -22.94
CA ASP A 166 20.26 -9.04 -23.54
C ASP A 166 19.37 -8.44 -22.44
N ALA A 167 19.21 -7.12 -22.45
CA ALA A 167 18.32 -6.42 -21.52
C ALA A 167 16.96 -6.16 -22.18
N THR A 168 15.90 -6.72 -21.62
CA THR A 168 14.53 -6.60 -22.10
C THR A 168 13.59 -6.11 -21.00
N ARG A 169 12.39 -5.68 -21.38
CA ARG A 169 11.34 -5.26 -20.45
C ARG A 169 10.05 -5.96 -20.81
N PHE A 170 9.38 -6.49 -19.79
CA PHE A 170 8.11 -7.19 -19.94
C PHE A 170 7.04 -6.58 -19.06
N LEU A 171 5.84 -6.48 -19.59
CA LEU A 171 4.61 -6.36 -18.83
C LEU A 171 4.09 -7.77 -18.55
N ILE A 172 4.20 -8.20 -17.31
CA ILE A 172 3.70 -9.48 -16.83
C ILE A 172 2.31 -9.26 -16.27
N THR A 173 1.31 -9.86 -16.91
CA THR A 173 -0.07 -9.86 -16.44
C THR A 173 -0.31 -11.10 -15.60
N LEU A 174 -0.81 -10.89 -14.38
CA LEU A 174 -1.13 -11.92 -13.41
C LEU A 174 -2.63 -11.92 -13.15
N LYS A 175 -3.19 -13.11 -12.97
CA LYS A 175 -4.57 -13.32 -12.53
C LYS A 175 -4.59 -14.14 -11.25
N ARG A 176 -5.27 -13.63 -10.23
CA ARG A 176 -5.43 -14.28 -8.93
C ARG A 176 -6.59 -15.27 -9.00
N VAL A 177 -6.30 -16.54 -8.77
CA VAL A 177 -7.29 -17.63 -8.72
C VAL A 177 -7.04 -18.39 -7.42
N ASP A 178 -8.06 -18.54 -6.58
CA ASP A 178 -7.96 -19.22 -5.27
C ASP A 178 -6.76 -18.75 -4.42
N ASP A 179 -6.61 -17.43 -4.30
CA ASP A 179 -5.50 -16.75 -3.59
C ASP A 179 -4.09 -17.01 -4.14
N ARG A 180 -3.96 -17.57 -5.34
CA ARG A 180 -2.69 -17.74 -6.05
C ARG A 180 -2.63 -16.86 -7.30
N TRP A 181 -1.54 -16.12 -7.47
CA TRP A 181 -1.25 -15.48 -8.75
C TRP A 181 -0.84 -16.51 -9.79
N LEU A 182 -1.48 -16.48 -10.95
CA LEU A 182 -1.12 -17.24 -12.14
C LEU A 182 -0.71 -16.28 -13.25
N LEU A 183 0.22 -16.71 -14.07
CA LEU A 183 0.62 -16.00 -15.28
C LEU A 183 -0.53 -16.02 -16.29
N ASP A 184 -1.00 -14.84 -16.68
CA ASP A 184 -2.13 -14.66 -17.60
C ASP A 184 -1.70 -13.95 -18.90
N GLY A 185 -0.56 -13.25 -18.87
CA GLY A 185 0.00 -12.56 -20.03
C GLY A 185 1.46 -12.17 -19.83
N ALA A 186 2.18 -12.03 -20.94
CA ALA A 186 3.53 -11.52 -20.97
C ALA A 186 3.75 -10.81 -22.31
N ASP A 187 3.94 -9.49 -22.26
CA ASP A 187 4.08 -8.64 -23.44
C ASP A 187 5.35 -7.80 -23.31
N ALA A 188 6.03 -7.54 -24.44
CA ALA A 188 7.17 -6.64 -24.44
C ALA A 188 6.70 -5.19 -24.16
N ALA A 189 7.41 -4.49 -23.28
CA ALA A 189 7.11 -3.12 -22.86
C ALA A 189 7.76 -2.05 -23.76
#